data_AF-A0A2A4XMP4-F1
#
_entry.id   AF-A0A2A4XMP4-F1
#
_cell.length_a   1.000
_cell.length_b   1.000
_cell.length_c   1.000
_cell.angle_alpha   90.00
_cell.angle_beta   90.00
_cell.angle_gamma   90.00
#
_symmetry.space_group_name_H-M   'P 1'
#
loop_
_entity.id
_entity.type
_entity.pdbx_description
1 polymer ?
#
loop_
_entity_poly.entity_id
_entity_poly.type
_entity_poly.pdbx_seq_one_letter_code
_entity_poly.pdbx_strand_id
1 'polypeptide(L)'
;MNTETSKIADISPELLLRYVEMRRRVDVEAHSIHSLTSMIALLENCGDDTLSVDPVALGKTHQMLNTNILNIWEILEDFISIVRAKLELEPLDKNGNP
;
A
#
# COMPACT_ATOMS: atom_id res chain seq x y z
N MET A 1 28.54 -10.66 -11.90
CA MET A 1 28.32 -9.20 -12.01
C MET A 1 26.87 -8.97 -12.37
N ASN A 2 26.26 -8.01 -11.67
CA ASN A 2 24.83 -7.84 -11.46
C ASN A 2 24.10 -7.37 -12.72
N THR A 3 23.28 -8.24 -13.31
CA THR A 3 22.36 -7.90 -14.40
C THR A 3 21.12 -7.14 -13.90
N GLU A 4 20.81 -7.18 -12.60
CA GLU A 4 19.63 -6.52 -12.02
C GLU A 4 19.78 -4.99 -11.91
N THR A 5 20.98 -4.50 -11.62
CA THR A 5 21.24 -3.05 -11.53
C THR A 5 21.04 -2.32 -12.87
N SER A 6 21.16 -3.04 -14.00
CA SER A 6 20.99 -2.46 -15.33
C SER A 6 19.54 -2.05 -15.62
N LYS A 7 18.53 -2.70 -15.01
CA LYS A 7 17.11 -2.38 -15.28
C LYS A 7 16.62 -1.14 -14.53
N ILE A 8 17.27 -0.78 -13.43
CA ILE A 8 16.93 0.40 -12.63
C ILE A 8 17.52 1.67 -13.27
N ALA A 9 18.65 1.54 -13.96
CA ALA A 9 19.36 2.66 -14.60
C ALA A 9 18.51 3.40 -15.65
N ASP A 10 17.55 2.71 -16.27
CA ASP A 10 16.66 3.27 -17.30
C ASP A 10 15.35 3.87 -16.75
N ILE A 11 15.12 3.78 -15.43
CA ILE A 11 13.92 4.34 -14.80
C ILE A 11 14.18 5.78 -14.39
N SER A 12 13.26 6.70 -14.74
CA SER A 12 13.41 8.09 -14.36
C SER A 12 13.49 8.25 -12.83
N PRO A 13 14.39 9.12 -12.32
CA PRO A 13 14.51 9.36 -10.88
C PRO A 13 13.19 9.78 -10.22
N GLU A 14 12.35 10.51 -10.95
CA GLU A 14 11.03 10.92 -10.48
C GLU A 14 10.09 9.72 -10.29
N LEU A 15 10.12 8.73 -11.19
CA LEU A 15 9.32 7.52 -11.06
C LEU A 15 9.80 6.65 -9.89
N LEU A 16 11.11 6.58 -9.67
CA LEU A 16 11.69 5.87 -8.53
C LEU A 16 11.30 6.52 -7.20
N LEU A 17 11.41 7.85 -7.08
CA LEU A 17 10.98 8.59 -5.89
C LEU A 17 9.50 8.35 -5.59
N ARG A 18 8.66 8.38 -6.63
CA ARG A 18 7.23 8.14 -6.48
C ARG A 18 6.93 6.71 -6.07
N TYR A 19 7.62 5.73 -6.65
CA TYR A 19 7.50 4.33 -6.25
C TYR A 19 7.83 4.15 -4.76
N VAL A 20 8.94 4.72 -4.29
CA VAL A 20 9.36 4.64 -2.88
C VAL A 20 8.31 5.23 -1.95
N GLU A 21 7.76 6.40 -2.29
CA GLU A 21 6.72 7.03 -1.46
C GLU A 21 5.43 6.20 -1.43
N MET A 22 4.98 5.67 -2.58
CA MET A 22 3.79 4.83 -2.61
C MET A 22 4.00 3.52 -1.85
N ARG A 23 5.18 2.91 -1.96
CA ARG A 23 5.55 1.73 -1.19
C ARG A 23 5.48 2.00 0.30
N ARG A 24 6.03 3.13 0.75
CA ARG A 24 5.97 3.57 2.15
C ARG A 24 4.53 3.71 2.65
N ARG A 25 3.64 4.31 1.85
CA ARG A 25 2.21 4.45 2.19
C ARG A 25 1.52 3.09 2.32
N VAL A 26 1.75 2.17 1.35
CA VAL A 26 1.22 0.80 1.44
C VAL A 26 1.73 0.09 2.69
N ASP A 27 3.02 0.22 2.99
CA ASP A 27 3.61 -0.44 4.16
C ASP A 27 2.97 0.05 5.46
N VAL A 28 2.64 1.35 5.60
CA VAL A 28 1.93 1.87 6.80
C VAL A 28 0.57 1.18 7.02
N GLU A 29 -0.23 1.07 5.96
CA GLU A 29 -1.53 0.41 6.03
C GLU A 29 -1.39 -1.09 6.30
N ALA A 30 -0.44 -1.76 5.64
CA ALA A 30 -0.17 -3.18 5.83
C ALA A 30 0.31 -3.51 7.24
N HIS A 31 1.18 -2.67 7.84
CA HIS A 31 1.60 -2.83 9.23
C HIS A 31 0.42 -2.68 10.21
N SER A 32 -0.52 -1.78 9.91
CA SER A 32 -1.73 -1.59 10.71
C SER A 32 -2.64 -2.82 10.63
N ILE A 33 -2.84 -3.38 9.43
CA ILE A 33 -3.57 -4.65 9.24
C ILE A 33 -2.89 -5.79 10.02
N HIS A 34 -1.57 -5.94 9.87
CA HIS A 34 -0.80 -6.96 10.58
C HIS A 34 -0.93 -6.83 12.10
N SER A 35 -0.88 -5.60 12.63
CA SER A 35 -0.99 -5.35 14.07
C SER A 35 -2.38 -5.70 14.60
N LEU A 36 -3.44 -5.29 13.90
CA LEU A 36 -4.83 -5.59 14.27
C LEU A 36 -5.11 -7.10 14.22
N THR A 37 -4.69 -7.77 13.14
CA THR A 37 -4.87 -9.22 12.98
C THR A 37 -4.06 -10.01 14.01
N SER A 38 -2.83 -9.59 14.32
CA SER A 38 -2.02 -10.19 15.39
C SER A 38 -2.69 -10.07 16.76
N MET A 39 -3.25 -8.89 17.09
CA MET A 39 -4.00 -8.71 18.33
C MET A 39 -5.22 -9.64 18.40
N ILE A 40 -5.99 -9.76 17.32
CA ILE A 40 -7.14 -10.66 17.26
C ILE A 40 -6.70 -12.13 17.46
N ALA A 41 -5.64 -12.56 16.79
CA ALA A 41 -5.11 -13.92 16.91
C ALA A 41 -4.62 -14.24 18.33
N LEU A 42 -4.07 -13.26 19.05
CA LEU A 42 -3.70 -13.43 20.45
C LEU A 42 -4.93 -13.59 21.36
N LEU A 43 -6.02 -12.89 21.08
CA LEU A 43 -7.27 -13.03 21.82
C LEU A 43 -7.93 -14.39 21.57
N GLU A 44 -7.88 -14.92 20.35
CA GLU A 44 -8.42 -16.25 20.01
C GLU A 44 -7.73 -17.38 20.80
N ASN A 45 -6.44 -17.21 21.11
CA ASN A 45 -5.65 -18.18 21.88
C ASN A 45 -5.62 -17.87 23.38
N CYS A 46 -6.28 -16.81 23.84
CA CYS A 46 -6.35 -16.46 25.24
C CYS A 46 -7.45 -17.31 25.89
N GLY A 47 -7.08 -18.44 26.50
CA GLY A 47 -8.00 -19.31 27.26
C GLY A 47 -8.47 -18.73 28.59
N ASP A 48 -8.63 -17.40 28.65
CA ASP A 48 -9.10 -16.69 29.83
C ASP A 48 -10.62 -16.48 29.74
N ASP A 49 -11.36 -17.30 30.48
CA ASP A 49 -12.82 -17.27 30.55
C ASP A 49 -13.37 -15.94 31.13
N THR A 50 -12.51 -15.05 31.65
CA THR A 50 -12.88 -13.72 32.12
C THR A 50 -12.84 -12.65 31.03
N LEU A 51 -12.26 -12.96 29.85
CA LEU A 51 -12.17 -12.05 28.73
C LEU A 51 -13.53 -11.90 28.03
N SER A 52 -14.21 -10.78 28.30
CA SER A 52 -15.40 -10.39 27.56
C SER A 52 -15.02 -9.59 26.30
N VAL A 53 -15.41 -10.10 25.12
CA VAL A 53 -15.29 -9.36 23.86
C VAL A 53 -16.53 -8.51 23.66
N ASP A 54 -16.37 -7.18 23.65
CA ASP A 54 -17.45 -6.25 23.28
C ASP A 54 -17.75 -6.35 21.77
N PRO A 55 -18.97 -6.76 21.36
CA PRO A 55 -19.34 -6.85 19.95
C PRO A 55 -19.22 -5.53 19.19
N VAL A 56 -19.44 -4.39 19.86
CA VAL A 56 -19.32 -3.06 19.23
C VAL A 56 -17.86 -2.74 18.94
N ALA A 57 -16.96 -3.02 19.89
CA ALA A 57 -15.53 -2.88 19.67
C ALA A 57 -15.05 -3.78 18.53
N LEU A 58 -15.49 -5.05 18.49
CA LEU A 58 -15.14 -5.98 17.41
C LEU A 58 -15.62 -5.48 16.03
N GLY A 59 -16.84 -4.93 15.96
CA GLY A 59 -17.36 -4.32 14.73
C GLY A 59 -16.51 -3.13 14.25
N LYS A 60 -16.05 -2.27 15.18
CA LYS A 60 -15.15 -1.16 14.86
C LYS A 60 -13.78 -1.66 14.39
N THR A 61 -13.21 -2.69 15.02
CA THR A 61 -11.95 -3.29 14.59
C THR A 61 -12.05 -3.86 13.16
N HIS A 62 -13.14 -4.54 12.84
CA HIS A 62 -13.40 -5.02 11.48
C HIS A 62 -13.52 -3.87 10.47
N GLN A 63 -14.19 -2.78 10.84
CA GLN A 63 -14.26 -1.58 10.00
C GLN A 63 -12.87 -0.98 9.75
N MET A 64 -12.02 -0.87 10.79
CA MET A 64 -10.65 -0.37 10.65
C MET A 64 -9.82 -1.23 9.68
N LEU A 65 -9.93 -2.56 9.78
CA LEU A 65 -9.26 -3.47 8.84
C LEU A 65 -9.70 -3.22 7.39
N ASN A 66 -11.00 -3.11 7.14
CA ASN A 66 -11.52 -2.84 5.81
C ASN A 66 -11.09 -1.47 5.28
N THR A 67 -11.08 -0.44 6.12
CA THR A 67 -10.59 0.89 5.74
C THR A 67 -9.13 0.82 5.30
N ASN A 68 -8.25 0.15 6.04
CA ASN A 68 -6.84 0.04 5.64
C ASN A 68 -6.67 -0.72 4.32
N ILE A 69 -7.48 -1.76 4.08
CA ILE A 69 -7.48 -2.48 2.80
C ILE A 69 -7.90 -1.53 1.67
N LEU A 70 -8.98 -0.78 1.84
CA LEU A 70 -9.44 0.20 0.85
C LEU A 70 -8.38 1.28 0.60
N ASN A 71 -7.73 1.79 1.65
CA ASN A 71 -6.63 2.75 1.51
C ASN A 71 -5.50 2.19 0.63
N ILE A 72 -5.10 0.92 0.81
CA ILE A 72 -4.10 0.28 -0.05
C ILE A 72 -4.57 0.25 -1.50
N TRP A 73 -5.83 -0.10 -1.76
CA TRP A 73 -6.39 -0.09 -3.11
C TRP A 73 -6.36 1.30 -3.74
N GLU A 74 -6.79 2.33 -3.01
CA GLU A 74 -6.76 3.72 -3.48
C GLU A 74 -5.33 4.19 -3.78
N ILE A 75 -4.37 3.86 -2.91
CA ILE A 75 -2.93 4.16 -3.12
C ILE A 75 -2.44 3.50 -4.42
N LEU A 76 -2.78 2.23 -4.65
CA LEU A 76 -2.37 1.51 -5.85
C LEU A 76 -3.03 2.07 -7.12
N GLU A 77 -4.32 2.40 -7.06
CA GLU A 77 -5.09 2.96 -8.18
C GLU A 77 -4.55 4.34 -8.60
N ASP A 78 -4.26 5.20 -7.62
CA ASP A 78 -3.61 6.49 -7.85
C ASP A 78 -2.28 6.29 -8.57
N PHE A 79 -1.42 5.41 -8.05
CA PHE A 79 -0.09 5.17 -8.62
C PHE A 79 -0.18 4.70 -10.08
N ILE A 80 -1.00 3.69 -10.36
CA ILE A 80 -1.13 3.12 -11.71
C ILE A 80 -1.62 4.19 -12.70
N SER A 81 -2.61 4.98 -12.31
CA SER A 81 -3.19 6.03 -13.17
C SER A 81 -2.15 7.09 -13.54
N ILE A 82 -1.36 7.53 -12.56
CA ILE A 82 -0.27 8.48 -12.76
C ILE A 82 0.82 7.91 -13.67
N VAL A 83 1.24 6.66 -13.46
CA VAL A 83 2.30 6.04 -14.26
C VAL A 83 1.86 5.90 -15.71
N ARG A 84 0.60 5.49 -15.94
CA ARG A 84 0.02 5.44 -17.29
C ARG A 84 0.00 6.80 -17.96
N ALA A 85 -0.47 7.84 -17.26
CA ALA A 85 -0.48 9.20 -17.79
C ALA A 85 0.92 9.69 -18.19
N LYS A 86 1.95 9.40 -17.38
CA LYS A 86 3.35 9.74 -17.73
C LYS A 86 3.84 9.02 -18.97
N LEU A 87 3.59 7.71 -19.08
CA LEU A 87 3.99 6.91 -20.23
C LEU A 87 3.29 7.34 -21.53
N GLU A 88 2.04 7.81 -21.45
CA GLU A 88 1.29 8.34 -22.59
C GLU A 88 1.78 9.73 -23.03
N LEU A 89 2.29 10.55 -22.10
CA LEU A 89 2.80 11.90 -22.38
C LEU A 89 4.26 11.92 -22.86
N GLU A 90 5.10 10.96 -22.45
CA GLU A 90 6.52 10.87 -22.85
C GLU A 90 6.77 10.93 -24.38
N PRO A 91 5.96 10.29 -25.25
CA PRO A 91 6.11 10.38 -26.70
C PRO A 91 5.72 11.75 -27.27
N LEU A 92 4.80 12.47 -26.61
CA LEU A 92 4.35 13.80 -27.04
C LEU A 92 5.43 14.85 -26.78
N ASP A 93 6.14 14.72 -25.66
CA ASP A 93 7.24 15.61 -25.27
C ASP A 93 8.47 15.45 -26.21
N LYS A 94 8.70 14.24 -26.74
CA LYS A 94 9.81 13.94 -27.66
C LYS A 94 9.57 14.37 -29.10
N ASN A 95 8.31 14.58 -29.49
CA ASN A 95 7.94 14.92 -30.86
C ASN A 95 7.72 16.41 -31.10
N GLY A 96 7.97 17.27 -30.11
CA GLY A 96 8.11 18.72 -30.27
C GLY A 96 7.01 19.36 -31.11
N ASN A 97 5.82 19.54 -30.53
CA ASN A 97 4.90 20.57 -31.02
C ASN A 97 4.33 21.30 -29.79
N PRO A 98 4.31 22.65 -29.77
CA PRO A 98 3.80 23.42 -28.66
C PRO A 98 2.32 23.15 -28.37
#